data_AF-A0A7V6UNH1-F1
#
_entry.id   AF-A0A7V6UNH1-F1
#
_cell.length_a   1.000
_cell.length_b   1.000
_cell.length_c   1.000
_cell.angle_alpha   90.00
_cell.angle_beta   90.00
_cell.angle_gamma   90.00
#
_symmetry.space_group_name_H-M   'P 1'
#
loop_
_entity.id
_entity.type
_entity.pdbx_description
1 polymer ?
#
loop_
_entity_poly.entity_id
_entity_poly.type
_entity_poly.pdbx_seq_one_letter_code
_entity_poly.pdbx_strand_id
1 'polypeptide(L)'
;MSNQKTYDPFAMWQDYYKNVQNYWGPSINEKVGTEEFSEWMGKVLEGNLLFRNMTDKNTKQFLEQMNLPTREDLSSLSSLIINVDKKIDDMEEQLEDSLEKQITPDALKKDMVSLKKEVKEIGSKLDEVLNFLKEDLKGKKDPNVEKANAK
;
A
#
# COMPACT_ATOMS: atom_id res chain seq x y z
N MET A 1 82.95 -15.23 -9.07
CA MET A 1 81.92 -14.49 -9.85
C MET A 1 80.56 -15.11 -9.53
N SER A 2 79.90 -14.59 -8.48
CA SER A 2 78.62 -15.08 -7.97
C SER A 2 77.46 -14.51 -8.79
N ASN A 3 76.94 -15.30 -9.73
CA ASN A 3 75.65 -14.99 -10.36
C ASN A 3 74.52 -15.43 -9.41
N GLN A 4 74.23 -14.59 -8.41
CA GLN A 4 72.92 -14.63 -7.77
C GLN A 4 71.91 -14.24 -8.86
N LYS A 5 71.15 -15.21 -9.38
CA LYS A 5 69.89 -14.91 -10.05
C LYS A 5 69.01 -14.22 -9.02
N THR A 6 69.00 -12.90 -9.03
CA THR A 6 68.06 -12.06 -8.31
C THR A 6 66.65 -12.56 -8.64
N TYR A 7 65.94 -13.00 -7.60
CA TYR A 7 64.51 -13.28 -7.69
C TYR A 7 63.83 -11.97 -8.08
N ASP A 8 63.47 -11.85 -9.36
CA ASP A 8 62.77 -10.70 -9.91
C ASP A 8 61.32 -11.11 -10.21
N PRO A 9 60.38 -10.83 -9.29
CA PRO A 9 58.96 -11.11 -9.50
C PRO A 9 58.40 -10.45 -10.76
N PHE A 10 58.97 -9.30 -11.17
CA PHE A 10 58.53 -8.59 -12.36
C PHE A 10 58.96 -9.33 -13.63
N ALA A 11 60.19 -9.83 -13.69
CA ALA A 11 60.66 -10.67 -14.79
C ALA A 11 59.84 -11.96 -14.92
N MET A 12 59.52 -12.62 -13.80
CA MET A 12 58.69 -13.83 -13.80
C MET A 12 57.26 -13.56 -14.25
N TRP A 13 56.63 -12.47 -13.79
CA TRP A 13 55.31 -12.06 -14.25
C TRP A 13 55.31 -11.69 -15.73
N GLN A 14 56.34 -10.97 -16.19
CA GLN A 14 56.50 -10.62 -17.60
C GLN A 14 56.66 -11.87 -18.47
N ASP A 15 57.45 -12.85 -18.05
CA ASP A 15 57.62 -14.11 -18.78
C ASP A 15 56.33 -14.93 -18.79
N TYR A 16 55.60 -14.97 -17.67
CA TYR A 16 54.28 -15.59 -17.60
C TYR A 16 53.28 -14.92 -18.55
N TYR A 17 53.20 -13.59 -18.54
CA TYR A 17 52.34 -12.82 -19.44
C TYR A 17 52.70 -13.06 -20.90
N LYS A 18 54.00 -13.03 -21.26
CA LYS A 18 54.48 -13.33 -22.61
C LYS A 18 54.08 -14.75 -23.05
N ASN A 19 54.20 -15.73 -22.16
CA ASN A 19 53.81 -17.11 -22.47
C ASN A 19 52.29 -17.23 -22.70
N VAL A 20 51.47 -16.58 -21.85
CA VAL A 20 50.02 -16.53 -22.02
C VAL A 20 49.65 -15.84 -23.32
N GLN A 21 50.26 -14.69 -23.64
CA GLN A 21 50.02 -13.94 -24.86
C GLN A 21 50.43 -14.74 -26.11
N ASN A 22 51.56 -15.42 -26.09
CA ASN A 22 52.01 -16.22 -27.24
C ASN A 22 51.10 -17.43 -27.48
N TYR A 23 50.60 -18.05 -26.41
CA TYR A 23 49.74 -19.22 -26.49
C TYR A 23 48.30 -18.87 -26.89
N TRP A 24 47.72 -17.84 -26.26
CA TRP A 24 46.31 -17.46 -26.45
C TRP A 24 46.11 -16.37 -27.49
N GLY A 25 47.12 -15.52 -27.73
CA GLY A 25 47.02 -14.36 -28.61
C GLY A 25 46.60 -14.70 -30.05
N PRO A 26 47.25 -15.66 -30.72
CA PRO A 26 46.88 -16.05 -32.08
C PRO A 26 45.47 -16.65 -32.15
N SER A 27 45.14 -17.57 -31.24
CA SER A 27 43.85 -18.26 -31.23
C SER A 27 42.69 -17.34 -30.86
N ILE A 28 42.89 -16.39 -29.93
CA ILE A 28 41.88 -15.39 -29.60
C ILE A 28 41.71 -14.41 -30.76
N ASN A 29 42.80 -13.90 -31.34
CA ASN A 29 42.72 -12.92 -32.43
C ASN A 29 41.98 -13.47 -33.66
N GLU A 30 42.09 -14.76 -33.93
CA GLU A 30 41.37 -15.45 -35.01
C GLU A 30 39.92 -15.80 -34.63
N LYS A 31 39.69 -16.25 -33.39
CA LYS A 31 38.39 -16.80 -32.97
C LYS A 31 37.45 -15.79 -32.31
N VAL A 32 37.91 -14.61 -31.88
CA VAL A 32 37.07 -13.64 -31.12
C VAL A 32 35.83 -13.19 -31.90
N GLY A 33 35.86 -13.26 -33.24
CA GLY A 33 34.72 -12.96 -34.12
C GLY A 33 33.88 -14.17 -34.51
N THR A 34 34.17 -15.36 -33.99
CA THR A 34 33.49 -16.63 -34.35
C THR A 34 32.45 -17.03 -33.31
N GLU A 35 31.45 -17.79 -33.75
CA GLU A 35 30.39 -18.32 -32.89
C GLU A 35 30.94 -19.24 -31.78
N GLU A 36 31.97 -20.05 -32.10
CA GLU A 36 32.66 -20.92 -31.15
C GLU A 36 33.22 -20.18 -29.92
N PHE A 37 33.75 -18.97 -30.12
CA PHE A 37 34.25 -18.15 -29.02
C PHE A 37 33.11 -17.63 -28.13
N SER A 38 31.99 -17.26 -28.75
CA SER A 38 30.79 -16.84 -28.02
C SER A 38 30.20 -17.98 -27.20
N GLU A 39 30.14 -19.19 -27.76
CA GLU A 39 29.73 -20.39 -27.03
C GLU A 39 30.66 -20.72 -25.86
N TRP A 40 31.98 -20.61 -26.07
CA TRP A 40 32.96 -20.84 -25.02
C TRP A 40 32.81 -19.83 -23.87
N MET A 41 32.67 -18.55 -24.20
CA MET A 41 32.39 -17.50 -23.21
C MET A 41 31.06 -17.74 -22.49
N GLY A 42 30.04 -18.23 -23.20
CA GLY A 42 28.77 -18.68 -22.62
C GLY A 42 28.97 -19.77 -21.57
N LYS A 43 29.74 -20.82 -21.89
CA LYS A 43 30.07 -21.91 -20.96
C LYS A 43 30.88 -21.44 -19.75
N VAL A 44 31.82 -20.50 -19.95
CA VAL A 44 32.58 -19.89 -18.85
C VAL A 44 31.66 -19.08 -17.94
N LEU A 45 30.74 -18.31 -18.51
CA LEU A 45 29.73 -17.56 -17.76
C LEU A 45 28.81 -18.50 -16.98
N GLU A 46 28.29 -19.56 -17.62
CA GLU A 46 27.47 -20.59 -16.99
C GLU A 46 28.20 -21.25 -15.81
N GLY A 47 29.48 -21.59 -15.98
CA GLY A 47 30.31 -22.14 -14.90
C GLY A 47 30.46 -21.17 -13.72
N ASN A 48 30.67 -19.88 -13.99
CA ASN A 48 30.72 -18.85 -12.95
C ASN A 48 29.38 -18.70 -12.22
N LEU A 49 28.26 -18.72 -12.94
CA LEU A 49 26.93 -18.67 -12.37
C LEU A 49 26.62 -19.89 -11.50
N LEU A 50 27.03 -21.09 -11.94
CA LEU A 50 26.90 -22.32 -11.16
C LEU A 50 27.69 -22.23 -9.86
N PHE A 51 28.95 -21.78 -9.93
CA PHE A 51 29.80 -21.60 -8.76
C PHE A 51 29.19 -20.61 -7.77
N ARG A 52 28.68 -19.48 -8.27
CA ARG A 52 27.98 -18.48 -7.44
C ARG A 52 26.75 -19.08 -6.76
N ASN A 53 25.91 -19.78 -7.52
CA ASN A 53 24.70 -20.41 -6.99
C ASN A 53 25.02 -21.45 -5.90
N MET A 54 26.05 -22.27 -6.12
CA MET A 54 26.51 -23.24 -5.13
C MET A 54 27.02 -22.55 -3.86
N THR A 55 27.79 -21.48 -4.01
CA THR A 55 28.30 -20.68 -2.88
C THR A 55 27.15 -20.04 -2.10
N ASP A 56 26.17 -19.45 -2.79
CA ASP A 56 25.00 -18.83 -2.18
C ASP A 56 24.17 -19.87 -1.41
N LYS A 57 23.93 -21.05 -1.99
CA LYS A 57 23.22 -22.17 -1.33
C LYS A 57 23.94 -22.68 -0.10
N ASN A 58 25.26 -22.90 -0.19
CA ASN A 58 26.05 -23.37 0.95
C ASN A 58 26.04 -22.34 2.08
N THR A 59 26.15 -21.05 1.74
CA THR A 59 26.08 -19.96 2.71
C THR A 59 24.71 -19.91 3.38
N LYS A 60 23.62 -20.05 2.61
CA LYS A 60 22.25 -20.11 3.15
C LYS A 60 22.09 -21.28 4.11
N GLN A 61 22.47 -22.50 3.72
CA GLN A 61 22.41 -23.68 4.60
C GLN A 61 23.24 -23.51 5.87
N PHE A 62 24.41 -22.89 5.77
CA PHE A 62 25.25 -22.61 6.94
C PHE A 62 24.58 -21.61 7.90
N LEU A 63 24.00 -20.54 7.38
CA LEU A 63 23.25 -19.56 8.17
C LEU A 63 22.02 -20.20 8.82
N GLU A 64 21.26 -21.02 8.08
CA GLU A 64 20.12 -21.77 8.60
C GLU A 64 20.51 -22.70 9.76
N GLN A 65 21.63 -23.43 9.65
CA GLN A 65 22.15 -24.27 10.74
C GLN A 65 22.51 -23.47 11.99
N MET A 66 22.95 -22.23 11.82
CA MET A 66 23.24 -21.32 12.93
C MET A 66 22.00 -20.56 13.43
N ASN A 67 20.81 -20.84 12.91
CA ASN A 67 19.58 -20.06 13.13
C ASN A 67 19.75 -18.56 12.82
N LEU A 68 20.62 -18.24 11.87
CA LEU A 68 20.84 -16.88 11.39
C LEU A 68 19.96 -16.63 10.15
N PRO A 69 19.19 -15.54 10.11
CA PRO A 69 18.38 -15.21 8.95
C PRO A 69 19.25 -14.85 7.76
N THR A 70 18.81 -15.23 6.56
CA THR A 70 19.49 -14.81 5.34
C THR A 70 19.04 -13.40 4.91
N ARG A 71 19.81 -12.78 4.02
CA ARG A 71 19.44 -11.48 3.44
C ARG A 71 18.09 -11.54 2.70
N GLU A 72 17.78 -12.68 2.10
CA GLU A 72 16.51 -12.92 1.41
C GLU A 72 15.34 -12.87 2.40
N ASP A 73 15.46 -13.58 3.52
CA ASP A 73 14.42 -13.60 4.58
C ASP A 73 14.17 -12.19 5.15
N LEU A 74 15.23 -11.40 5.33
CA LEU A 74 15.12 -10.01 5.77
C LEU A 74 14.36 -9.14 4.76
N SER A 75 14.59 -9.36 3.46
CA SER A 75 13.88 -8.65 2.40
C SER A 75 12.39 -9.02 2.39
N SER A 76 12.06 -10.31 2.51
CA SER A 76 10.68 -10.78 2.58
C SER A 76 9.97 -10.24 3.82
N LEU A 77 10.63 -10.23 4.97
CA LEU A 77 10.11 -9.65 6.20
C LEU A 77 9.85 -8.15 6.04
N SER A 78 10.78 -7.41 5.41
CA SER A 78 10.62 -5.98 5.15
C SER A 78 9.41 -5.70 4.26
N SER A 79 9.21 -6.48 3.20
CA SER A 79 8.03 -6.37 2.34
C SER A 79 6.73 -6.67 3.10
N LEU A 80 6.74 -7.66 3.99
CA LEU A 80 5.58 -7.98 4.82
C LEU A 80 5.24 -6.82 5.78
N ILE A 81 6.26 -6.23 6.41
CA ILE A 81 6.10 -5.08 7.31
C ILE A 81 5.50 -3.89 6.55
N ILE A 82 6.01 -3.55 5.37
CA ILE A 82 5.48 -2.46 4.53
C ILE A 82 4.01 -2.71 4.17
N ASN A 83 3.64 -3.94 3.85
CA ASN A 83 2.24 -4.28 3.53
C ASN A 83 1.33 -4.16 4.76
N VAL A 84 1.82 -4.50 5.95
CA VAL A 84 1.09 -4.32 7.20
C VAL A 84 0.92 -2.84 7.51
N ASP A 85 1.99 -2.05 7.38
CA ASP A 85 1.99 -0.59 7.58
C ASP A 85 0.94 0.09 6.70
N LYS A 86 0.99 -0.19 5.39
CA LYS A 86 0.00 0.31 4.43
C LYS A 86 -1.43 -0.10 4.80
N LYS A 87 -1.64 -1.33 5.25
CA LYS A 87 -2.98 -1.81 5.62
C LYS A 87 -3.48 -1.17 6.92
N ILE A 88 -2.57 -0.80 7.82
CA ILE A 88 -2.88 -0.04 9.03
C ILE A 88 -3.27 1.38 8.64
N ASP A 89 -2.52 2.03 7.76
CA ASP A 89 -2.86 3.36 7.22
C ASP A 89 -4.25 3.35 6.56
N ASP A 90 -4.52 2.37 5.69
CA ASP A 90 -5.83 2.22 5.02
C ASP A 90 -6.96 2.04 6.06
N MET A 91 -6.68 1.33 7.17
CA MET A 91 -7.65 1.14 8.25
C MET A 91 -7.85 2.41 9.07
N GLU A 92 -6.80 3.19 9.31
CA GLU A 92 -6.87 4.48 9.99
C GLU A 92 -7.71 5.46 9.19
N GLU A 93 -7.46 5.58 7.88
CA GLU A 93 -8.27 6.39 6.97
C GLU A 93 -9.74 5.96 7.00
N GLN A 94 -10.02 4.65 6.91
CA GLN A 94 -11.39 4.13 6.99
C GLN A 94 -12.08 4.40 8.34
N LEU A 95 -11.33 4.37 9.43
CA LEU A 95 -11.84 4.68 10.77
C LEU A 95 -12.15 6.17 10.90
N GLU A 96 -11.26 7.05 10.45
CA GLU A 96 -11.51 8.50 10.42
C GLU A 96 -12.75 8.82 9.58
N ASP A 97 -12.82 8.29 8.35
CA ASP A 97 -13.99 8.43 7.47
C ASP A 97 -15.28 7.94 8.13
N SER A 98 -15.21 6.82 8.85
CA SER A 98 -16.36 6.24 9.54
C SER A 98 -16.78 7.06 10.76
N LEU A 99 -15.83 7.64 11.50
CA LEU A 99 -16.12 8.56 12.61
C LEU A 99 -16.73 9.87 12.10
N GLU A 100 -16.20 10.44 11.02
CA GLU A 100 -16.75 11.66 10.41
C GLU A 100 -18.15 11.46 9.84
N LYS A 101 -18.41 10.31 9.20
CA LYS A 101 -19.73 9.95 8.67
C LYS A 101 -20.69 9.45 9.74
N GLN A 102 -20.21 9.19 10.96
CA GLN A 102 -21.08 8.79 12.06
C GLN A 102 -21.95 9.99 12.43
N ILE A 103 -23.27 9.81 12.30
CA ILE A 103 -24.23 10.82 12.73
C ILE A 103 -23.99 11.05 14.23
N THR A 104 -23.39 12.20 14.56
CA THR A 104 -23.07 12.50 15.94
C THR A 104 -24.36 12.62 16.76
N PRO A 105 -24.39 12.15 18.02
CA PRO A 105 -25.55 12.32 18.89
C PRO A 105 -26.01 13.77 19.00
N ASP A 106 -25.11 14.74 18.80
CA ASP A 106 -25.41 16.16 18.83
C ASP A 106 -26.09 16.65 17.55
N ALA A 107 -25.71 16.14 16.37
CA ALA A 107 -26.46 16.38 15.13
C ALA A 107 -27.88 15.82 15.23
N LEU A 108 -28.04 14.60 15.73
CA LEU A 108 -29.36 13.99 15.97
C LEU A 108 -30.20 14.78 16.98
N LYS A 109 -29.60 15.23 18.09
CA LYS A 109 -30.30 16.07 19.08
C LYS A 109 -30.76 17.39 18.45
N LYS A 110 -29.93 18.04 17.64
CA LYS A 110 -30.27 19.30 16.98
C LYS A 110 -31.47 19.11 16.04
N ASP A 111 -31.44 18.07 15.20
CA ASP A 111 -32.54 17.75 14.28
C ASP A 111 -33.82 17.32 15.04
N MET A 112 -33.68 16.65 16.17
CA MET A 112 -34.82 16.29 17.02
C MET A 112 -35.44 17.52 17.69
N VAL A 113 -34.65 18.55 18.03
CA VAL A 113 -35.15 19.82 18.57
C VAL A 113 -35.89 20.62 17.51
N SER A 114 -35.40 20.68 16.26
CA SER A 114 -36.12 21.35 15.17
C SER A 114 -37.42 20.63 14.83
N LEU A 115 -37.39 19.30 14.70
CA LEU A 115 -38.59 18.49 14.48
C LEU A 115 -39.63 18.69 15.59
N LYS A 116 -39.19 18.72 16.87
CA LYS A 116 -40.10 18.98 17.99
C LYS A 116 -40.75 20.35 17.91
N LYS A 117 -40.02 21.37 17.43
CA LYS A 117 -40.57 22.72 17.22
C LYS A 117 -41.61 22.72 16.11
N GLU A 118 -41.30 22.12 14.97
CA GLU A 118 -42.22 22.02 13.83
C GLU A 118 -43.51 21.27 14.19
N VAL A 119 -43.40 20.14 14.90
CA VAL A 119 -44.56 19.38 15.38
C VAL A 119 -45.43 20.23 16.31
N LYS A 120 -44.82 21.04 17.18
CA LYS A 120 -45.57 21.94 18.07
C LYS A 120 -46.30 23.04 17.29
N GLU A 121 -45.66 23.62 16.28
CA GLU A 121 -46.29 24.63 15.40
C GLU A 121 -47.46 24.03 14.60
N ILE A 122 -47.31 22.80 14.10
CA ILE A 122 -48.38 22.08 13.42
C ILE A 122 -49.55 21.83 14.39
N GLY A 123 -49.26 21.40 15.63
CA GLY A 123 -50.27 21.23 16.67
C GLY A 123 -51.08 22.51 16.91
N SER A 124 -50.42 23.65 17.07
CA SER A 124 -51.11 24.93 17.27
C SER A 124 -51.96 25.36 16.07
N LYS A 125 -51.49 25.12 14.84
CA LYS A 125 -52.28 25.42 13.63
C LYS A 125 -53.51 24.53 13.52
N LEU A 126 -53.38 23.25 13.90
CA LEU A 126 -54.51 22.32 13.99
C LEU A 126 -55.55 22.78 15.02
N ASP A 127 -55.11 23.25 16.18
CA ASP A 127 -56.00 23.80 17.21
C ASP A 127 -56.73 25.06 16.71
N GLU A 128 -56.05 25.95 15.99
CA GLU A 128 -56.68 27.11 15.35
C GLU A 128 -57.75 26.68 14.33
N VAL A 129 -57.43 25.74 13.45
CA VAL A 129 -58.39 25.22 12.46
C VAL A 129 -59.59 24.56 13.14
N LEU A 130 -59.36 23.79 14.21
CA LEU A 130 -60.44 23.20 15.00
C LEU A 130 -61.32 24.24 15.67
N ASN A 131 -60.75 25.35 16.13
CA ASN A 131 -61.50 26.45 16.72
C ASN A 131 -62.34 27.18 15.66
N PHE A 132 -61.77 27.50 14.50
CA PHE A 132 -62.53 28.08 13.39
C PHE A 132 -63.68 27.18 12.93
N LEU A 133 -63.47 25.86 12.84
CA LEU A 133 -64.53 24.91 12.51
C LEU A 133 -65.62 24.85 13.59
N LYS A 134 -65.26 24.92 14.87
CA LYS A 134 -66.24 24.99 15.97
C LYS A 134 -67.05 26.28 15.95
N GLU A 135 -66.43 27.40 15.60
CA GLU A 135 -67.14 28.68 15.45
C GLU A 135 -68.10 28.66 14.25
N ASP A 136 -67.69 28.12 13.09
CA ASP A 136 -68.59 27.93 11.93
C ASP A 136 -69.77 27.00 12.25
N LEU A 137 -69.52 25.93 13.03
CA LEU A 137 -70.57 25.00 13.49
C LEU A 137 -71.51 25.62 14.53
N LYS A 138 -71.06 26.62 15.32
CA LYS A 138 -71.92 27.39 16.23
C LYS A 138 -72.75 28.42 15.47
N GLY A 139 -72.21 29.05 14.42
CA GLY A 139 -72.93 29.97 13.54
C GLY A 139 -74.08 29.33 12.75
N LYS A 140 -74.04 28.00 12.52
CA LYS A 140 -75.11 27.23 11.87
C LYS A 140 -76.23 26.73 12.80
N LYS A 141 -76.14 26.97 14.12
CA LYS A 141 -77.08 26.43 15.14
C LYS A 141 -78.14 27.42 15.65
N ASP A 142 -78.37 28.55 14.98
CA ASP A 142 -79.51 29.41 15.29
C ASP A 142 -80.50 29.50 14.12
N PRO A 143 -81.46 28.57 14.02
CA PRO A 143 -82.65 28.77 13.23
C PRO A 143 -83.71 29.50 14.07
N ASN A 144 -83.99 30.75 13.65
CA ASN A 144 -85.30 31.40 13.75
C ASN A 144 -85.74 31.97 15.12
N VAL A 145 -85.69 33.31 15.28
CA VAL A 145 -86.82 34.11 15.80
C VAL A 145 -86.86 35.48 15.10
N GLU A 146 -87.59 35.49 14.00
CA GLU A 146 -88.45 36.61 13.62
C GLU A 146 -89.39 36.98 14.79
N LYS A 147 -89.67 38.29 14.96
CA LYS A 147 -90.72 38.92 15.82
C LYS A 147 -90.32 39.28 17.26
N ALA A 148 -90.16 40.59 17.51
CA ALA A 148 -91.14 41.39 18.26
C ALA A 148 -90.62 42.82 18.49
N ASN A 149 -91.27 43.80 17.86
CA ASN A 149 -91.37 45.16 18.37
C ASN A 149 -91.95 45.14 19.79
N ALA A 150 -91.40 45.92 20.74
CA ALA A 150 -92.21 46.54 21.79
C ALA A 150 -91.41 47.58 22.60
N LYS A 151 -91.80 48.85 22.36
CA LYS A 151 -91.82 49.99 23.28
C LYS A 151 -90.60 50.91 23.36
#